data_AF-A0A5C7SYK1-F1
#
_entry.id   AF-A0A5C7SYK1-F1
#
_cell.length_a   1.000
_cell.length_b   1.000
_cell.length_c   1.000
_cell.angle_alpha   90.00
_cell.angle_beta   90.00
_cell.angle_gamma   90.00
#
_symmetry.space_group_name_H-M   'P 1'
#
loop_
_entity.id
_entity.type
_entity.pdbx_description
1 polymer ?
#
loop_
_entity_poly.entity_id
_entity_poly.type
_entity_poly.pdbx_seq_one_letter_code
_entity_poly.pdbx_strand_id
1 'polypeptide(L)'
;MKKTLVALAALAATGAFAQVAITGNVTYGYTQSTTTNALASGLGVDTAEIYFTAKEDLGGGWAADAQLGLADTTRAGVTGGNVTLGLTTGVGKFVLATTRISDYLSGGISGVAGIGFDSKVYSNRTVRDTFSYVVPVGALTLTLSHQEADAAAPVGAVALGLGAGAAGGATTVGQRLNVIGLGYASGALAANAQYLMYDNRTDN
;
A
#
# COMPACT_ATOMS: atom_id res chain seq x y z
N MET A 1 -24.66 -24.52 -42.71
CA MET A 1 -24.65 -24.53 -41.23
C MET A 1 -24.29 -23.12 -40.74
N LYS A 2 -25.22 -22.39 -40.09
CA LYS A 2 -25.10 -20.94 -39.76
C LYS A 2 -25.39 -20.65 -38.27
N LYS A 3 -24.68 -21.25 -37.29
CA LYS A 3 -25.07 -21.10 -35.87
C LYS A 3 -23.92 -21.04 -34.84
N THR A 4 -22.90 -20.20 -35.03
CA THR A 4 -21.82 -20.10 -34.01
C THR A 4 -21.33 -18.69 -33.64
N LEU A 5 -22.03 -17.61 -34.03
CA LEU A 5 -21.57 -16.24 -33.72
C LEU A 5 -22.30 -15.55 -32.55
N VAL A 6 -23.37 -16.12 -32.01
CA VAL A 6 -24.24 -15.42 -31.04
C VAL A 6 -23.74 -15.55 -29.59
N ALA A 7 -22.98 -16.60 -29.25
CA ALA A 7 -22.52 -16.82 -27.88
C ALA A 7 -21.43 -15.83 -27.42
N LEU A 8 -20.62 -15.30 -28.33
CA LEU A 8 -19.56 -14.35 -27.99
C LEU A 8 -20.09 -12.91 -27.83
N ALA A 9 -21.15 -12.55 -28.58
CA ALA A 9 -21.78 -11.24 -28.47
C ALA A 9 -22.63 -11.11 -27.20
N ALA A 10 -23.25 -12.19 -26.71
CA ALA A 10 -23.95 -12.18 -25.42
C ALA A 10 -22.96 -12.05 -24.25
N LEU A 11 -21.79 -12.68 -24.33
CA LEU A 11 -20.72 -12.55 -23.35
C LEU A 11 -20.13 -11.13 -23.30
N ALA A 12 -20.14 -10.39 -24.43
CA ALA A 12 -19.76 -8.98 -24.45
C ALA A 12 -20.90 -8.02 -24.06
N ALA A 13 -22.16 -8.49 -24.06
CA ALA A 13 -23.35 -7.66 -23.81
C ALA A 13 -23.92 -7.78 -22.39
N THR A 14 -23.45 -8.72 -21.57
CA THR A 14 -23.89 -8.88 -20.18
C THR A 14 -22.80 -8.45 -19.19
N GLY A 15 -22.61 -7.14 -19.04
CA GLY A 15 -21.89 -6.53 -17.91
C GLY A 15 -20.37 -6.58 -17.97
N ALA A 16 -19.71 -5.50 -17.55
CA ALA A 16 -18.29 -5.52 -17.26
C ALA A 16 -18.05 -6.54 -16.13
N PHE A 17 -17.42 -7.68 -16.43
CA PHE A 17 -17.16 -8.70 -15.43
C PHE A 17 -16.15 -8.19 -14.40
N ALA A 18 -16.39 -8.51 -13.13
CA ALA A 18 -15.40 -8.32 -12.09
C ALA A 18 -14.11 -9.07 -12.46
N GLN A 19 -13.00 -8.35 -12.47
CA GLN A 19 -11.68 -8.91 -12.71
C GLN A 19 -11.07 -9.32 -11.37
N VAL A 20 -10.64 -10.57 -11.28
CA VAL A 20 -9.88 -11.08 -10.13
C VAL A 20 -8.51 -11.52 -10.63
N ALA A 21 -7.46 -11.15 -9.89
CA ALA A 21 -6.11 -11.63 -10.14
C ALA A 21 -5.47 -12.12 -8.84
N ILE A 22 -4.59 -13.11 -8.99
CA ILE A 22 -3.72 -13.60 -7.94
C ILE A 22 -2.30 -13.40 -8.45
N THR A 23 -1.53 -12.59 -7.77
CA THR A 23 -0.14 -12.28 -8.12
C THR A 23 0.76 -12.51 -6.92
N GLY A 24 2.07 -12.53 -7.12
CA GLY A 24 3.01 -12.76 -6.04
C GLY A 24 4.38 -13.15 -6.55
N ASN A 25 5.32 -13.30 -5.62
CA ASN A 25 6.66 -13.79 -5.87
C ASN A 25 7.10 -14.71 -4.74
N VAL A 26 7.89 -15.71 -5.12
CA VAL A 26 8.53 -16.62 -4.17
C VAL A 26 10.00 -16.72 -4.55
N THR A 27 10.87 -16.44 -3.59
CA THR A 27 12.31 -16.49 -3.74
C THR A 27 12.90 -17.31 -2.60
N TYR A 28 13.62 -18.35 -2.97
CA TYR A 28 14.40 -19.18 -2.06
C TYR A 28 15.88 -18.89 -2.25
N GLY A 29 16.62 -18.93 -1.15
CA GLY A 29 18.06 -18.72 -1.15
C GLY A 29 18.76 -19.66 -0.19
N TYR A 30 20.07 -19.79 -0.39
CA TYR A 30 20.97 -20.35 0.61
C TYR A 30 21.69 -19.20 1.29
N THR A 31 21.68 -19.18 2.61
CA THR A 31 22.42 -18.17 3.39
C THR A 31 23.39 -18.85 4.33
N GLN A 32 24.51 -18.18 4.59
CA GLN A 32 25.46 -18.54 5.62
C GLN A 32 25.73 -17.30 6.45
N SER A 33 25.56 -17.41 7.77
CA SER A 33 25.76 -16.33 8.72
C SER A 33 26.72 -16.77 9.81
N THR A 34 27.66 -15.89 10.14
CA THR A 34 28.50 -16.02 11.32
C THR A 34 27.89 -15.18 12.43
N THR A 35 27.23 -15.84 13.38
CA THR A 35 26.90 -15.20 14.66
C THR A 35 28.03 -15.49 15.66
N THR A 36 28.13 -14.70 16.74
CA THR A 36 29.26 -14.76 17.68
C THR A 36 29.57 -16.20 18.12
N ASN A 37 30.60 -16.80 17.51
CA ASN A 37 31.12 -18.16 17.69
C ASN A 37 30.39 -19.35 17.02
N ALA A 38 29.51 -19.12 16.03
CA ALA A 38 28.93 -20.22 15.24
C ALA A 38 28.67 -19.86 13.76
N LEU A 39 29.01 -20.79 12.87
CA LEU A 39 28.57 -20.77 11.47
C LEU A 39 27.20 -21.43 11.38
N ALA A 40 26.18 -20.65 11.04
CA ALA A 40 24.86 -21.13 10.68
C ALA A 40 24.71 -21.06 9.16
N SER A 41 24.14 -22.10 8.53
CA SER A 41 23.78 -22.05 7.12
C SER A 41 22.55 -22.88 6.80
N GLY A 42 21.88 -22.56 5.70
CA GLY A 42 20.74 -23.33 5.25
C GLY A 42 20.00 -22.70 4.08
N LEU A 43 19.12 -23.52 3.48
CA LEU A 43 18.11 -23.05 2.54
C LEU A 43 16.96 -22.40 3.30
N GLY A 44 16.46 -21.29 2.80
CA GLY A 44 15.36 -20.55 3.37
C GLY A 44 14.56 -19.79 2.33
N VAL A 45 13.36 -19.39 2.73
CA VAL A 45 12.60 -18.37 2.00
C VAL A 45 13.27 -17.03 2.29
N ASP A 46 13.67 -16.34 1.24
CA ASP A 46 14.10 -14.95 1.34
C ASP A 46 12.90 -14.01 1.25
N THR A 47 12.07 -14.20 0.22
CA THR A 47 10.84 -13.43 -0.01
C THR A 47 9.71 -14.37 -0.41
N ALA A 48 8.54 -14.25 0.21
CA ALA A 48 7.33 -14.94 -0.24
C ALA A 48 6.10 -14.08 0.04
N GLU A 49 5.51 -13.58 -1.04
CA GLU A 49 4.34 -12.72 -1.01
C GLU A 49 3.29 -13.18 -2.03
N ILE A 50 2.03 -13.06 -1.65
CA ILE A 50 0.87 -13.31 -2.52
C ILE A 50 -0.15 -12.20 -2.32
N TYR A 51 -0.74 -11.75 -3.42
CA TYR A 51 -1.72 -10.69 -3.48
C TYR A 51 -2.95 -11.19 -4.22
N PHE A 52 -4.11 -11.04 -3.59
CA PHE A 52 -5.40 -11.21 -4.22
C PHE A 52 -5.94 -9.84 -4.54
N THR A 53 -6.21 -9.56 -5.81
CA THR A 53 -6.83 -8.31 -6.24
C THR A 53 -8.16 -8.59 -6.92
N ALA A 54 -9.14 -7.76 -6.63
CA ALA A 54 -10.43 -7.77 -7.28
C ALA A 54 -10.77 -6.35 -7.73
N LYS A 55 -11.31 -6.20 -8.93
CA LYS A 55 -11.85 -4.95 -9.44
C LYS A 55 -13.19 -5.21 -10.11
N GLU A 56 -14.20 -4.50 -9.67
CA GLU A 56 -15.54 -4.55 -10.23
C GLU A 56 -15.91 -3.17 -10.78
N ASP A 57 -16.39 -3.14 -12.03
CA ASP A 57 -17.05 -1.96 -12.58
C ASP A 57 -18.52 -2.01 -12.17
N LEU A 58 -18.94 -1.03 -11.36
CA LEU A 58 -20.29 -0.94 -10.82
C LEU A 58 -21.24 -0.22 -11.79
N GLY A 59 -20.75 0.20 -12.95
CA GLY A 59 -21.47 0.98 -13.94
C GLY A 59 -21.51 2.48 -13.61
N GLY A 60 -21.91 3.29 -14.59
CA GLY A 60 -22.09 4.74 -14.38
C GLY A 60 -20.83 5.51 -13.98
N GLY A 61 -19.64 4.96 -14.27
CA GLY A 61 -18.35 5.54 -13.86
C GLY A 61 -17.93 5.21 -12.43
N TRP A 62 -18.65 4.30 -11.76
CA TRP A 62 -18.30 3.79 -10.44
C TRP A 62 -17.52 2.48 -10.56
N ALA A 63 -16.54 2.28 -9.69
CA ALA A 63 -15.80 1.03 -9.63
C ALA A 63 -15.35 0.75 -8.20
N ALA A 64 -15.36 -0.52 -7.80
CA ALA A 64 -14.76 -0.97 -6.55
C ALA A 64 -13.48 -1.75 -6.85
N ASP A 65 -12.45 -1.54 -6.04
CA ASP A 65 -11.22 -2.33 -6.09
C ASP A 65 -10.82 -2.77 -4.69
N ALA A 66 -10.31 -3.98 -4.55
CA ALA A 66 -9.82 -4.51 -3.29
C ALA A 66 -8.52 -5.27 -3.50
N GLN A 67 -7.64 -5.20 -2.51
CA GLN A 67 -6.43 -6.01 -2.42
C GLN A 67 -6.30 -6.62 -1.04
N LEU A 68 -5.97 -7.91 -0.99
CA LEU A 68 -5.49 -8.61 0.20
C LEU A 68 -4.09 -9.14 -0.08
N GLY A 69 -3.11 -8.62 0.66
CA GLY A 69 -1.74 -9.11 0.64
C GLY A 69 -1.45 -10.04 1.82
N LEU A 70 -0.70 -11.10 1.55
CA LEU A 70 -0.03 -11.93 2.54
C LEU A 70 1.46 -11.88 2.21
N ALA A 71 2.30 -11.55 3.19
CA ALA A 71 3.72 -11.29 3.00
C ALA A 71 4.59 -12.04 4.02
N ASP A 72 5.90 -12.02 3.81
CA ASP A 72 6.90 -12.61 4.71
C ASP A 72 6.56 -14.05 5.14
N THR A 73 6.06 -14.87 4.19
CA THR A 73 5.66 -16.25 4.49
C THR A 73 6.89 -17.11 4.75
N THR A 74 7.03 -17.64 5.96
CA THR A 74 8.13 -18.53 6.37
C THR A 74 7.59 -19.79 7.06
N ARG A 75 8.48 -20.69 7.47
CA ARG A 75 8.08 -21.84 8.31
C ARG A 75 7.48 -21.43 9.65
N ALA A 76 7.77 -20.22 10.14
CA ALA A 76 7.25 -19.71 11.40
C ALA A 76 5.82 -19.16 11.28
N GLY A 77 5.36 -18.89 10.06
CA GLY A 77 4.03 -18.37 9.81
C GLY A 77 3.94 -17.49 8.56
N VAL A 78 2.76 -16.90 8.39
CA VAL A 78 2.46 -15.91 7.36
C VAL A 78 2.24 -14.59 8.06
N THR A 79 2.86 -13.53 7.54
CA THR A 79 2.61 -12.17 8.02
C THR A 79 1.59 -11.50 7.09
N GLY A 80 0.83 -10.52 7.59
CA GLY A 80 -0.02 -9.76 6.68
C GLY A 80 0.82 -8.93 5.69
N GLY A 81 0.25 -8.68 4.51
CA GLY A 81 0.79 -7.75 3.52
C GLY A 81 -0.10 -6.50 3.37
N ASN A 82 0.09 -5.77 2.28
CA ASN A 82 -0.73 -4.60 1.98
C ASN A 82 -2.21 -4.98 1.75
N VAL A 83 -3.12 -4.32 2.46
CA VAL A 83 -4.57 -4.49 2.31
C VAL A 83 -5.17 -3.16 1.87
N THR A 84 -5.99 -3.16 0.81
CA THR A 84 -6.66 -1.94 0.33
C THR A 84 -8.09 -2.21 -0.09
N LEU A 85 -8.93 -1.19 0.05
CA LEU A 85 -10.28 -1.13 -0.48
C LEU A 85 -10.52 0.27 -1.08
N GLY A 86 -10.86 0.33 -2.35
CA GLY A 86 -11.11 1.52 -3.12
C GLY A 86 -12.53 1.57 -3.64
N LEU A 87 -13.13 2.76 -3.61
CA LEU A 87 -14.39 3.07 -4.29
C LEU A 87 -14.18 4.30 -5.17
N THR A 88 -14.16 4.07 -6.47
CA THR A 88 -14.15 5.13 -7.50
C THR A 88 -15.58 5.56 -7.77
N THR A 89 -15.76 6.87 -7.85
CA THR A 89 -17.01 7.56 -8.18
C THR A 89 -16.75 8.52 -9.34
N GLY A 90 -17.80 9.13 -9.88
CA GLY A 90 -17.66 10.12 -10.96
C GLY A 90 -16.85 11.38 -10.61
N VAL A 91 -16.60 11.64 -9.33
CA VAL A 91 -15.89 12.86 -8.87
C VAL A 91 -14.57 12.57 -8.16
N GLY A 92 -14.23 11.31 -7.92
CA GLY A 92 -13.03 10.95 -7.18
C GLY A 92 -13.07 9.53 -6.61
N LYS A 93 -12.03 9.17 -5.86
CA LYS A 93 -11.85 7.84 -5.30
C LYS A 93 -11.65 7.90 -3.79
N PHE A 94 -12.45 7.15 -3.05
CA PHE A 94 -12.21 6.85 -1.64
C PHE A 94 -11.31 5.63 -1.53
N VAL A 95 -10.37 5.65 -0.60
CA VAL A 95 -9.44 4.54 -0.35
C VAL A 95 -9.30 4.31 1.15
N LEU A 96 -9.52 3.08 1.57
CA LEU A 96 -9.07 2.55 2.85
C LEU A 96 -7.85 1.66 2.55
N ALA A 97 -6.80 1.81 3.34
CA ALA A 97 -5.57 1.08 3.10
C ALA A 97 -4.83 0.82 4.41
N THR A 98 -4.33 -0.39 4.59
CA THR A 98 -3.29 -0.71 5.56
C THR A 98 -2.06 -1.13 4.78
N THR A 99 -1.05 -0.27 4.74
CA THR A 99 0.12 -0.48 3.88
C THR A 99 1.44 -0.13 4.55
N ARG A 100 2.50 -0.83 4.15
CA ARG A 100 3.88 -0.44 4.47
C ARG A 100 4.39 0.50 3.37
N ILE A 101 4.12 1.79 3.53
CA ILE A 101 4.48 2.80 2.52
C ILE A 101 5.99 3.06 2.47
N SER A 102 6.49 3.37 1.28
CA SER A 102 7.82 3.95 1.08
C SER A 102 7.83 5.42 1.52
N ASP A 103 8.96 5.93 1.99
CA ASP A 103 9.11 7.36 2.30
C ASP A 103 8.89 8.23 1.05
N TYR A 104 8.43 9.47 1.23
CA TYR A 104 8.09 10.41 0.16
C TYR A 104 9.20 10.56 -0.90
N LEU A 105 10.46 10.58 -0.52
CA LEU A 105 11.57 10.72 -1.47
C LEU A 105 11.85 9.43 -2.23
N SER A 106 11.77 8.29 -1.53
CA SER A 106 12.00 6.96 -2.08
C SER A 106 10.85 6.43 -2.94
N GLY A 107 9.62 6.90 -2.69
CA GLY A 107 8.39 6.49 -3.38
C GLY A 107 7.70 7.59 -4.19
N GLY A 108 8.20 8.83 -4.14
CA GLY A 108 7.69 9.96 -4.92
C GLY A 108 8.21 9.97 -6.36
N ILE A 109 7.84 11.00 -7.13
CA ILE A 109 8.17 11.10 -8.57
C ILE A 109 9.68 11.03 -8.85
N SER A 110 10.51 11.45 -7.88
CA SER A 110 11.96 11.40 -8.01
C SER A 110 12.58 10.03 -7.68
N GLY A 111 11.87 9.14 -6.98
CA GLY A 111 12.32 7.78 -6.66
C GLY A 111 13.70 7.68 -6.01
N VAL A 112 14.12 8.69 -5.25
CA VAL A 112 15.46 8.76 -4.65
C VAL A 112 15.44 7.96 -3.36
N ALA A 113 15.71 6.67 -3.45
CA ALA A 113 15.99 5.83 -2.29
C ALA A 113 17.50 5.80 -2.02
N GLY A 114 17.91 5.88 -0.76
CA GLY A 114 19.31 5.75 -0.33
C GLY A 114 19.42 4.83 0.89
N ILE A 115 20.33 3.85 0.83
CA ILE A 115 20.57 2.94 1.95
C ILE A 115 21.15 3.73 3.13
N GLY A 116 20.63 3.55 4.35
CA GLY A 116 21.20 4.11 5.58
C GLY A 116 20.76 5.54 5.96
N PHE A 117 19.72 6.06 5.31
CA PHE A 117 19.11 7.37 5.63
C PHE A 117 17.77 7.25 6.37
N ASP A 118 17.37 6.04 6.76
CA ASP A 118 16.19 5.79 7.59
C ASP A 118 16.28 6.56 8.91
N SER A 119 15.19 7.22 9.31
CA SER A 119 15.11 8.11 10.48
C SER A 119 16.03 9.34 10.42
N LYS A 120 16.59 9.66 9.24
CA LYS A 120 17.35 10.89 8.98
C LYS A 120 16.66 11.73 7.91
N VAL A 121 16.84 11.34 6.65
CA VAL A 121 16.26 12.01 5.48
C VAL A 121 14.97 11.31 5.06
N TYR A 122 14.86 10.01 5.32
CA TYR A 122 13.66 9.22 5.09
C TYR A 122 12.95 8.94 6.42
N SER A 123 11.64 9.10 6.44
CA SER A 123 10.81 8.62 7.55
C SER A 123 10.97 7.10 7.71
N ASN A 124 10.92 6.61 8.95
CA ASN A 124 10.94 5.17 9.19
C ASN A 124 9.77 4.51 8.46
N ARG A 125 10.01 3.35 7.82
CA ARG A 125 8.96 2.60 7.11
C ARG A 125 7.99 1.99 8.12
N THR A 126 6.95 2.73 8.46
CA THR A 126 5.89 2.25 9.37
C THR A 126 4.70 1.77 8.57
N VAL A 127 4.07 0.70 9.05
CA VAL A 127 2.73 0.30 8.57
C VAL A 127 1.75 1.40 8.97
N ARG A 128 0.95 1.86 8.02
CA ARG A 128 -0.08 2.87 8.26
C ARG A 128 -1.44 2.36 7.82
N ASP A 129 -2.41 2.52 8.71
CA ASP A 129 -3.82 2.53 8.40
C ASP A 129 -4.18 3.89 7.84
N THR A 130 -4.92 3.93 6.76
CA THR A 130 -5.13 5.14 5.97
C THR A 130 -6.55 5.18 5.45
N PHE A 131 -7.18 6.35 5.60
CA PHE A 131 -8.32 6.75 4.80
C PHE A 131 -7.88 7.89 3.87
N SER A 132 -8.23 7.82 2.59
CA SER A 132 -7.92 8.88 1.63
C SER A 132 -9.07 9.15 0.67
N TYR A 133 -9.13 10.39 0.21
CA TYR A 133 -9.97 10.81 -0.89
C TYR A 133 -9.11 11.48 -1.97
N VAL A 134 -9.23 10.97 -3.19
CA VAL A 134 -8.42 11.39 -4.35
C VAL A 134 -9.34 11.99 -5.40
N VAL A 135 -9.06 13.23 -5.82
CA VAL A 135 -9.88 13.98 -6.77
C VAL A 135 -9.04 14.39 -7.98
N PRO A 136 -9.37 13.91 -9.18
CA PRO A 136 -8.78 14.44 -10.41
C PRO A 136 -9.38 15.82 -10.73
N VAL A 137 -8.53 16.80 -11.02
CA VAL A 137 -8.89 18.17 -11.41
C VAL A 137 -8.07 18.55 -12.64
N GLY A 138 -8.55 18.16 -13.83
CA GLY A 138 -7.82 18.35 -15.07
C GLY A 138 -6.51 17.55 -15.08
N ALA A 139 -5.37 18.24 -15.22
CA ALA A 139 -4.04 17.64 -15.17
C ALA A 139 -3.49 17.44 -13.75
N LEU A 140 -4.25 17.86 -12.73
CA LEU A 140 -3.89 17.75 -11.33
C LEU A 140 -4.66 16.61 -10.65
N THR A 141 -4.05 16.05 -9.62
CA THR A 141 -4.70 15.15 -8.67
C THR A 141 -4.51 15.70 -7.27
N LEU A 142 -5.61 15.98 -6.58
CA LEU A 142 -5.61 16.33 -5.16
C LEU A 142 -5.85 15.08 -4.33
N THR A 143 -5.06 14.89 -3.28
CA THR A 143 -5.25 13.81 -2.31
C THR A 143 -5.42 14.43 -0.93
N LEU A 144 -6.47 14.03 -0.22
CA LEU A 144 -6.66 14.29 1.20
C LEU A 144 -6.57 12.95 1.91
N SER A 145 -5.76 12.85 2.96
CA SER A 145 -5.52 11.58 3.66
C SER A 145 -5.46 11.78 5.16
N HIS A 146 -6.04 10.85 5.91
CA HIS A 146 -5.79 10.66 7.33
C HIS A 146 -5.08 9.33 7.50
N GLN A 147 -4.01 9.31 8.28
CA GLN A 147 -3.18 8.14 8.48
C GLN A 147 -2.90 7.93 9.95
N GLU A 148 -3.00 6.68 10.38
CA GLU A 148 -2.64 6.23 11.71
C GLU A 148 -1.53 5.18 11.60
N ALA A 149 -0.48 5.30 12.40
CA ALA A 149 0.58 4.32 12.55
C ALA A 149 0.43 3.58 13.88
N ASP A 150 0.80 2.30 13.88
CA ASP A 150 0.98 1.56 15.11
C ASP A 150 2.07 2.24 15.98
N ALA A 151 1.75 2.38 17.27
CA ALA A 151 2.53 3.08 18.27
C ALA A 151 3.83 2.37 18.66
N ALA A 152 3.97 1.07 18.38
CA ALA A 152 4.94 0.25 19.12
C ALA A 152 5.50 -0.97 18.40
N ALA A 153 5.44 -1.08 17.07
CA ALA A 153 6.12 -2.16 16.38
C ALA A 153 7.62 -1.85 16.18
N PRO A 154 8.57 -2.61 16.78
CA PRO A 154 9.96 -2.58 16.35
C PRO A 154 10.03 -2.86 14.85
N VAL A 155 11.10 -2.41 14.18
CA VAL A 155 11.37 -2.74 12.78
C VAL A 155 11.28 -4.26 12.60
N GLY A 156 10.24 -4.76 11.93
CA GLY A 156 9.97 -6.19 11.73
C GLY A 156 8.76 -6.78 12.45
N ALA A 157 8.11 -6.04 13.37
CA ALA A 157 6.78 -6.41 13.87
C ALA A 157 5.71 -5.81 12.95
N VAL A 158 4.75 -6.63 12.52
CA VAL A 158 3.73 -6.24 11.57
C VAL A 158 2.37 -6.31 12.25
N ALA A 159 1.95 -5.20 12.87
CA ALA A 159 0.57 -5.05 13.29
C ALA A 159 -0.24 -4.58 12.09
N LEU A 160 -0.81 -5.54 11.36
CA LEU A 160 -1.84 -5.29 10.35
C LEU A 160 -3.16 -5.74 10.96
N GLY A 161 -4.05 -4.81 11.29
CA GLY A 161 -5.34 -5.16 11.85
C GLY A 161 -6.18 -3.98 12.30
N LEU A 162 -7.51 -4.14 12.20
CA LEU A 162 -8.50 -3.23 12.77
C LEU A 162 -8.23 -3.02 14.27
N GLY A 163 -8.09 -1.76 14.69
CA GLY A 163 -8.01 -1.39 16.11
C GLY A 163 -6.60 -1.35 16.72
N ALA A 164 -5.53 -1.51 15.93
CA ALA A 164 -4.17 -1.15 16.35
C ALA A 164 -3.85 0.35 16.16
N GLY A 165 -4.61 1.04 15.29
CA GLY A 165 -4.52 2.49 15.07
C GLY A 165 -4.59 3.29 16.38
N ALA A 166 -3.75 4.32 16.49
CA ALA A 166 -3.61 5.28 17.59
C ALA A 166 -3.91 4.78 19.03
N ALA A 167 -3.66 3.51 19.34
CA ALA A 167 -3.93 2.94 20.66
C ALA A 167 -2.83 3.26 21.69
N GLY A 168 -1.81 4.04 21.31
CA GLY A 168 -0.68 4.31 22.20
C GLY A 168 -0.94 5.43 23.20
N GLY A 169 -0.40 5.26 24.39
CA GLY A 169 -0.51 6.20 25.49
C GLY A 169 -0.01 7.60 25.13
N ALA A 170 -0.38 8.57 25.98
CA ALA A 170 -0.18 10.01 25.80
C ALA A 170 1.26 10.49 25.49
N THR A 171 2.26 9.60 25.52
CA THR A 171 3.68 9.87 25.27
C THR A 171 4.14 9.51 23.85
N THR A 172 3.30 8.90 23.01
CA THR A 172 3.70 8.49 21.65
C THR A 172 3.39 9.59 20.63
N VAL A 173 4.43 10.24 20.10
CA VAL A 173 4.37 11.33 19.10
C VAL A 173 4.30 10.75 17.67
N GLY A 174 3.55 11.38 16.77
CA GLY A 174 3.57 11.04 15.33
C GLY A 174 2.72 9.83 14.91
N GLN A 175 1.84 9.36 15.80
CA GLN A 175 0.91 8.26 15.51
C GLN A 175 -0.08 8.62 14.42
N ARG A 176 -0.62 9.83 14.44
CA ARG A 176 -1.62 10.28 13.50
C ARG A 176 -1.08 11.43 12.66
N LEU A 177 -1.39 11.42 11.38
CA LEU A 177 -1.09 12.54 10.51
C LEU A 177 -2.18 12.72 9.46
N ASN A 178 -2.32 13.96 9.00
CA ASN A 178 -3.16 14.32 7.88
C ASN A 178 -2.25 14.76 6.72
N VAL A 179 -2.57 14.36 5.50
CA VAL A 179 -1.83 14.72 4.29
C VAL A 179 -2.73 15.49 3.34
N ILE A 180 -2.20 16.60 2.83
CA ILE A 180 -2.70 17.23 1.60
C ILE A 180 -1.65 16.99 0.52
N GLY A 181 -1.99 16.20 -0.49
CA GLY A 181 -1.13 15.86 -1.60
C GLY A 181 -1.60 16.49 -2.90
N LEU A 182 -0.66 16.97 -3.70
CA LEU A 182 -0.88 17.45 -5.05
C LEU A 182 0.02 16.69 -6.00
N GLY A 183 -0.56 16.11 -7.05
CA GLY A 183 0.17 15.54 -8.18
C GLY A 183 -0.16 16.29 -9.46
N TYR A 184 0.83 16.50 -10.30
CA TYR A 184 0.69 17.00 -11.66
C TYR A 184 1.40 16.02 -12.59
N ALA A 185 0.70 15.58 -13.63
CA ALA A 185 1.31 14.79 -14.70
C ALA A 185 0.63 15.15 -16.01
N SER A 186 1.31 15.97 -16.83
CA SER A 186 0.85 16.29 -18.19
C SER A 186 2.04 16.59 -19.09
N GLY A 187 2.08 15.89 -20.22
CA GLY A 187 3.19 15.94 -21.16
C GLY A 187 4.48 15.38 -20.55
N ALA A 188 5.61 16.05 -20.81
CA ALA A 188 6.93 15.62 -20.36
C ALA A 188 7.24 15.98 -18.89
N LEU A 189 6.35 16.68 -18.20
CA LEU A 189 6.56 17.14 -16.83
C LEU A 189 5.64 16.41 -15.86
N ALA A 190 6.24 15.89 -14.79
CA ALA A 190 5.55 15.39 -13.63
C ALA A 190 6.10 16.09 -12.37
N ALA A 191 5.20 16.49 -11.47
CA ALA A 191 5.56 17.14 -10.21
C ALA A 191 4.60 16.72 -9.10
N ASN A 192 5.08 16.68 -7.86
CA ASN A 192 4.26 16.42 -6.70
C ASN A 192 4.67 17.28 -5.51
N ALA A 193 3.70 17.57 -4.66
CA ALA A 193 3.89 18.23 -3.39
C ALA A 193 3.04 17.53 -2.33
N GLN A 194 3.52 17.49 -1.10
CA GLN A 194 2.76 17.02 0.04
C GLN A 194 2.97 17.95 1.23
N TYR A 195 1.88 18.22 1.95
CA TYR A 195 1.89 18.89 3.23
C TYR A 195 1.38 17.93 4.29
N LEU A 196 2.21 17.67 5.30
CA LEU A 196 1.93 16.71 6.37
C LEU A 196 1.66 17.48 7.67
N MET A 197 0.58 17.10 8.35
CA MET A 197 0.15 17.66 9.62
C MET A 197 0.10 16.54 10.65
N TYR A 198 1.00 16.57 11.62
CA TYR A 198 1.08 15.55 12.68
C TYR A 198 0.21 15.94 13.87
N ASP A 199 -0.43 14.95 14.50
CA ASP A 199 -1.10 15.15 15.79
C ASP A 199 -0.09 15.06 16.94
N ASN A 200 -0.20 15.96 17.93
CA ASN A 200 0.69 16.14 19.09
C ASN A 200 2.20 16.07 18.82
N ARG A 201 2.79 17.21 18.44
CA ARG A 201 4.15 17.53 18.89
C ARG A 201 4.05 18.17 20.27
N THR A 202 4.44 17.45 21.32
CA THR A 202 4.87 18.12 22.56
C THR A 202 6.27 18.67 22.33
N ASP A 203 6.39 19.67 21.47
CA ASP A 203 7.61 20.44 21.30
C ASP A 203 7.47 21.69 22.19
N ASN A 204 7.89 21.55 23.45
CA ASN A 204 8.44 22.63 24.26
C ASN A 204 9.85 22.22 24.69
#